data_AF-A0A2X1RVB6-F1
#
_entry.id   AF-A0A2X1RVB6-F1
#
_cell.length_a   1.000
_cell.length_b   1.000
_cell.length_c   1.000
_cell.angle_alpha   90.00
_cell.angle_beta   90.00
_cell.angle_gamma   90.00
#
_symmetry.space_group_name_H-M   'P 1'
#
loop_
_entity.id
_entity.type
_entity.pdbx_description
1 polymer ?
#
loop_
_entity_poly.entity_id
_entity_poly.type
_entity_poly.pdbx_seq_one_letter_code
_entity_poly.pdbx_strand_id
1 'polypeptide(L)'
;MKKSKIAAGVVVALAAVWCTSAWFTGKKAEEEYLYQLEQLNQLFTKTEALEESKIFYKNIKFERGLFASHIQDQIEIHKANETIIIPLSSTLYHGPLPLDRVAKLNFVPAIFSSQTLLGKNATTQAFF
;
A
#
# COMPACT_ATOMS: atom_id res chain seq x y z
N MET A 1 -19.74 39.98 -4.52
CA MET A 1 -18.50 39.61 -5.24
C MET A 1 -17.29 39.31 -4.33
N LYS A 2 -17.02 40.04 -3.23
CA LYS A 2 -15.85 39.76 -2.35
C LYS A 2 -15.86 38.36 -1.70
N LYS A 3 -17.02 37.89 -1.21
CA LYS A 3 -17.17 36.58 -0.56
C LYS A 3 -16.87 35.39 -1.49
N SER A 4 -17.22 35.48 -2.78
CA SER A 4 -16.94 34.42 -3.77
C SER A 4 -15.44 34.30 -4.06
N LYS A 5 -14.70 35.41 -4.14
CA LYS A 5 -13.23 35.39 -4.29
C LYS A 5 -12.54 34.78 -3.07
N ILE A 6 -13.02 35.10 -1.87
CA ILE A 6 -12.51 34.52 -0.62
C ILE A 6 -12.79 33.01 -0.59
N ALA A 7 -14.01 32.59 -0.90
CA ALA A 7 -14.37 31.18 -0.94
C ALA A 7 -13.52 30.39 -1.95
N ALA A 8 -13.34 30.93 -3.17
CA ALA A 8 -12.47 30.33 -4.17
C ALA A 8 -11.01 30.20 -3.66
N GLY A 9 -10.50 31.23 -2.99
CA GLY A 9 -9.17 31.19 -2.38
C GLY A 9 -9.02 30.10 -1.33
N VAL A 10 -10.02 29.92 -0.45
CA VAL A 10 -10.02 28.86 0.57
C VAL A 10 -10.00 27.48 -0.08
N VAL A 11 -10.82 27.24 -1.10
CA VAL A 11 -10.86 25.95 -1.81
C VAL A 11 -9.50 25.63 -2.45
N VAL A 12 -8.89 26.60 -3.12
CA VAL A 12 -7.56 26.44 -3.73
C VAL A 12 -6.50 26.14 -2.67
N ALA A 13 -6.51 26.86 -1.54
CA ALA A 13 -5.58 26.63 -0.45
C ALA A 13 -5.72 25.22 0.16
N LEU A 14 -6.96 24.76 0.40
CA LEU A 14 -7.22 23.42 0.91
C LEU A 14 -6.76 22.33 -0.06
N ALA A 15 -7.02 22.51 -1.36
CA ALA A 15 -6.56 21.58 -2.38
C ALA A 15 -5.02 21.49 -2.42
N ALA A 16 -4.31 22.62 -2.32
CA ALA A 16 -2.86 22.66 -2.29
C ALA A 16 -2.28 21.92 -1.05
N VAL A 17 -2.85 22.16 0.13
CA VAL A 17 -2.44 21.48 1.37
C VAL A 17 -2.69 19.97 1.28
N TRP A 18 -3.81 19.56 0.70
CA TRP A 18 -4.13 18.15 0.55
C TRP A 18 -3.18 17.43 -0.42
N CYS A 19 -2.95 17.99 -1.61
CA CYS A 19 -2.03 17.43 -2.61
C CYS A 19 -0.60 17.30 -2.06
N THR A 20 -0.09 18.33 -1.40
CA THR A 20 1.27 18.33 -0.83
C THR A 20 1.42 17.31 0.30
N SER A 21 0.40 17.18 1.16
CA SER A 21 0.39 16.18 2.23
C SER A 21 0.26 14.75 1.69
N ALA A 22 -0.54 14.54 0.64
CA ALA A 22 -0.65 13.26 -0.05
C ALA A 22 0.68 12.85 -0.68
N TRP A 23 1.35 13.75 -1.40
CA TRP A 23 2.68 13.48 -1.95
C TRP A 23 3.69 13.10 -0.88
N PHE A 24 3.74 13.86 0.23
CA PHE A 24 4.68 13.62 1.33
C PHE A 24 4.48 12.25 2.00
N THR A 25 3.23 11.91 2.32
CA THR A 25 2.90 10.61 2.94
C THR A 25 3.18 9.44 2.00
N GLY A 26 2.92 9.58 0.70
CA GLY A 26 3.31 8.59 -0.30
C GLY A 26 4.83 8.39 -0.36
N LYS A 27 5.59 9.49 -0.36
CA LYS A 27 7.06 9.42 -0.33
C LYS A 27 7.56 8.72 0.94
N LYS A 28 6.96 9.00 2.09
CA LYS A 28 7.30 8.32 3.34
C LYS A 28 6.96 6.84 3.33
N ALA A 29 5.83 6.46 2.73
CA ALA A 29 5.49 5.06 2.54
C ALA A 29 6.54 4.34 1.68
N GLU A 30 6.95 4.92 0.56
CA GLU A 30 7.98 4.36 -0.33
C GLU A 30 9.33 4.19 0.38
N GLU A 31 9.79 5.20 1.12
CA GLU A 31 11.06 5.16 1.86
C GLU A 31 11.08 4.07 2.94
N GLU A 32 9.97 3.88 3.63
CA GLU A 32 9.86 2.98 4.79
C GLU A 32 9.46 1.54 4.39
N TYR A 33 8.88 1.36 3.20
CA TYR A 33 8.27 0.09 2.79
C TYR A 33 9.23 -1.09 2.87
N LEU A 34 10.42 -0.96 2.27
CA LEU A 34 11.41 -2.03 2.23
C LEU A 34 11.96 -2.36 3.62
N TYR A 35 12.12 -1.35 4.48
CA TYR A 35 12.55 -1.55 5.86
C TYR A 35 11.51 -2.38 6.63
N GLN A 36 10.23 -2.06 6.50
CA GLN A 36 9.15 -2.81 7.15
C GLN A 36 9.07 -4.25 6.63
N LEU A 37 9.30 -4.47 5.32
CA LEU A 37 9.40 -5.82 4.77
C LEU A 37 10.58 -6.61 5.31
N GLU A 38 11.73 -5.97 5.51
CA GLU A 38 12.88 -6.60 6.14
C GLU A 38 12.55 -7.02 7.58
N GLN A 39 11.95 -6.13 8.37
CA GLN A 39 11.51 -6.46 9.73
C GLN A 39 10.50 -7.62 9.73
N LEU A 40 9.54 -7.63 8.81
CA LEU A 40 8.57 -8.72 8.66
C LEU A 40 9.25 -10.06 8.34
N ASN A 41 10.22 -10.07 7.42
CA ASN A 41 10.97 -11.27 7.08
C ASN A 41 11.85 -11.78 8.24
N GLN A 42 12.42 -10.86 9.03
CA GLN A 42 13.13 -11.23 10.25
C GLN A 42 12.20 -11.87 11.28
N LEU A 43 10.95 -11.42 11.39
CA LEU A 43 9.95 -12.05 12.25
C LEU A 43 9.58 -13.45 11.77
N PHE A 44 9.37 -13.65 10.45
CA PHE A 44 9.11 -14.98 9.90
C PHE A 44 10.26 -15.95 10.15
N THR A 45 11.50 -15.49 10.00
CA THR A 45 12.69 -16.33 10.24
C THR A 45 12.80 -16.79 11.70
N LYS A 46 12.29 -16.01 12.66
CA LYS A 46 12.34 -16.31 14.09
C LYS A 46 11.12 -17.11 14.60
N THR A 47 10.12 -17.35 13.75
CA THR A 47 8.88 -18.00 14.16
C THR A 47 9.03 -19.52 14.05
N GLU A 48 9.14 -20.22 15.19
CA GLU A 48 9.35 -21.68 15.27
C GLU A 48 8.27 -22.48 14.52
N ALA A 49 7.01 -22.03 14.52
CA ALA A 49 5.92 -22.66 13.77
C ALA A 49 6.12 -22.66 12.24
N LEU A 50 7.10 -21.92 11.73
CA LEU A 50 7.47 -21.85 10.32
C LEU A 50 8.78 -22.61 10.02
N GLU A 51 9.35 -23.37 10.95
CA GLU A 51 10.62 -24.10 10.71
C GLU A 51 10.54 -25.07 9.53
N GLU A 52 9.39 -25.71 9.33
CA GLU A 52 9.15 -26.62 8.19
C GLU A 52 8.92 -25.88 6.86
N SER A 53 8.75 -24.55 6.88
CA SER A 53 8.40 -23.73 5.72
C SER A 53 9.01 -22.33 5.80
N LYS A 54 10.07 -22.06 5.05
CA LYS A 54 10.67 -20.72 5.01
C LYS A 54 9.77 -19.76 4.24
N ILE A 55 9.23 -18.75 4.93
CA ILE A 55 8.35 -17.73 4.34
C ILE A 55 9.13 -16.44 4.08
N PHE A 56 9.00 -15.90 2.88
CA PHE A 56 9.52 -14.58 2.51
C PHE A 56 8.43 -13.72 1.89
N TYR A 57 8.32 -12.49 2.35
CA TYR A 57 7.57 -11.44 1.69
C TYR A 57 8.53 -10.60 0.83
N LYS A 58 8.32 -10.59 -0.49
CA LYS A 58 9.17 -9.87 -1.43
C LYS A 58 8.40 -8.77 -2.14
N ASN A 59 8.99 -7.59 -2.19
CA ASN A 59 8.54 -6.55 -3.11
C ASN A 59 9.09 -6.82 -4.51
N ILE A 60 8.22 -6.74 -5.51
CA ILE A 60 8.57 -6.82 -6.93
C ILE A 60 8.60 -5.43 -7.55
N LYS A 61 7.64 -4.58 -7.17
CA LYS A 61 7.55 -3.22 -7.67
C LYS A 61 6.82 -2.32 -6.67
N PHE A 62 7.28 -1.09 -6.53
CA PHE A 62 6.56 -0.02 -5.86
C PHE A 62 6.50 1.20 -6.80
N GLU A 63 5.32 1.53 -7.29
CA GLU A 63 5.09 2.66 -8.19
C GLU A 63 4.33 3.76 -7.46
N ARG A 64 5.03 4.82 -7.06
CA ARG A 64 4.42 5.93 -6.33
C ARG A 64 3.71 6.92 -7.25
N GLY A 65 2.44 7.19 -6.98
CA GLY A 65 1.68 8.31 -7.53
C GLY A 65 1.51 9.46 -6.54
N LEU A 66 0.62 10.40 -6.87
CA LEU A 66 0.35 11.59 -6.02
C LEU A 66 -0.53 11.28 -4.80
N PHE A 67 -1.53 10.42 -4.98
CA PHE A 67 -2.51 10.06 -3.94
C PHE A 67 -2.59 8.55 -3.67
N ALA A 68 -1.96 7.75 -4.54
CA ALA A 68 -1.93 6.32 -4.41
C ALA A 68 -0.63 5.77 -5.01
N SER A 69 -0.17 4.67 -4.45
CA SER A 69 0.92 3.85 -4.98
C SER A 69 0.39 2.50 -5.42
N HIS A 70 0.89 1.98 -6.53
CA HIS A 70 0.64 0.61 -6.96
C HIS A 70 1.82 -0.27 -6.56
N ILE A 71 1.55 -1.34 -5.84
CA ILE A 71 2.57 -2.21 -5.26
C ILE A 71 2.33 -3.62 -5.79
N GLN A 72 3.39 -4.24 -6.31
CA GLN A 72 3.41 -5.65 -6.66
C GLN A 72 4.33 -6.36 -5.69
N ASP A 73 3.79 -7.33 -4.98
CA ASP A 73 4.52 -8.15 -4.02
C ASP A 73 4.27 -9.63 -4.30
N GLN A 74 5.06 -10.48 -3.66
CA GLN A 74 4.77 -11.90 -3.60
C GLN A 74 5.18 -12.47 -2.25
N ILE A 75 4.38 -13.42 -1.77
CA ILE A 75 4.77 -14.28 -0.65
C ILE A 75 5.33 -15.56 -1.26
N GLU A 76 6.55 -15.91 -0.88
CA GLU A 76 7.18 -17.18 -1.21
C GLU A 76 7.19 -18.06 0.02
N ILE A 77 6.66 -19.27 -0.11
CA ILE A 77 6.70 -20.31 0.92
C ILE A 77 7.53 -21.45 0.38
N HIS A 78 8.75 -21.62 0.89
CA HIS A 78 9.64 -22.71 0.51
C HIS A 78 9.49 -23.87 1.49
N LYS A 79 9.04 -25.00 0.97
CA LYS A 79 9.00 -26.30 1.66
C LYS A 79 10.06 -27.22 1.05
N ALA A 80 10.23 -28.40 1.64
CA ALA A 80 11.27 -29.36 1.23
C ALA A 80 11.37 -29.60 -0.29
N ASN A 81 10.23 -29.77 -0.96
CA ASN A 81 10.18 -30.12 -2.40
C ASN A 81 9.37 -29.14 -3.26
N GLU A 82 8.83 -28.07 -2.68
CA GLU A 82 7.98 -27.13 -3.41
C GLU A 82 8.19 -25.68 -2.97
N THR A 83 8.00 -24.75 -3.89
CA THR A 83 7.89 -23.31 -3.58
C THR A 83 6.52 -22.84 -4.03
N ILE A 84 5.74 -22.33 -3.08
CA ILE A 84 4.44 -21.74 -3.35
C ILE A 84 4.66 -20.24 -3.51
N ILE A 85 4.21 -19.68 -4.63
CA ILE A 85 4.29 -18.24 -4.91
C ILE A 85 2.88 -17.67 -4.87
N ILE A 86 2.64 -16.72 -3.98
CA ILE A 86 1.37 -16.02 -3.84
C ILE A 86 1.57 -14.59 -4.29
N PRO A 87 1.27 -14.25 -5.56
CA PRO A 87 1.41 -12.89 -6.06
C PRO A 87 0.31 -12.00 -5.47
N LEU A 88 0.68 -10.78 -5.10
CA LEU A 88 -0.20 -9.77 -4.53
C LEU A 88 -0.07 -8.48 -5.35
N SER A 89 -1.22 -7.86 -5.65
CA SER A 89 -1.28 -6.53 -6.26
C SER A 89 -2.07 -5.60 -5.35
N SER A 90 -1.41 -4.57 -4.86
CA SER A 90 -2.00 -3.63 -3.91
C SER A 90 -2.09 -2.22 -4.50
N THR A 91 -3.16 -1.51 -4.15
CA THR A 91 -3.23 -0.06 -4.29
C THR A 91 -3.25 0.55 -2.90
N LEU A 92 -2.16 1.24 -2.56
CA LEU A 92 -1.99 1.96 -1.30
C LEU A 92 -2.35 3.43 -1.51
N TYR A 93 -3.52 3.84 -1.05
CA TYR A 93 -3.95 5.24 -1.02
C TYR A 93 -3.31 5.95 0.18
N HIS A 94 -2.85 7.17 -0.03
CA HIS A 94 -2.12 7.95 0.97
C HIS A 94 -2.53 9.43 0.97
N GLY A 95 -2.27 10.09 2.08
CA GLY A 95 -2.62 11.49 2.36
C GLY A 95 -3.55 11.60 3.56
N PRO A 96 -3.80 12.81 4.08
CA PRO A 96 -4.61 13.01 5.28
C PRO A 96 -6.06 12.54 5.11
N LEU A 97 -6.53 12.50 3.85
CA LEU A 97 -7.82 11.97 3.42
C LEU A 97 -7.57 11.10 2.17
N PRO A 98 -7.46 9.77 2.29
CA PRO A 98 -7.19 8.87 1.16
C PRO A 98 -8.32 8.93 0.13
N LEU A 99 -7.98 8.98 -1.16
CA LEU A 99 -8.97 9.21 -2.23
C LEU A 99 -10.05 8.12 -2.32
N ASP A 100 -9.73 6.87 -2.00
CA ASP A 100 -10.69 5.76 -1.98
C ASP A 100 -11.78 5.93 -0.91
N ARG A 101 -11.46 6.62 0.18
CA ARG A 101 -12.41 6.97 1.25
C ARG A 101 -13.22 8.20 0.89
N VAL A 102 -12.57 9.24 0.36
CA VAL A 102 -13.26 10.45 -0.11
C VAL A 102 -14.27 10.11 -1.21
N ALA A 103 -13.92 9.21 -2.14
CA ALA A 103 -14.84 8.73 -3.18
C ALA A 103 -16.10 8.05 -2.61
N LYS A 104 -16.03 7.55 -1.37
CA LYS A 104 -17.14 6.94 -0.61
C LYS A 104 -17.78 7.91 0.39
N LEU A 105 -17.51 9.21 0.28
CA LEU A 105 -17.96 10.26 1.20
C LEU A 105 -17.52 10.02 2.67
N ASN A 106 -16.43 9.28 2.87
CA ASN A 106 -15.82 9.07 4.17
C ASN A 106 -14.65 10.04 4.35
N PHE A 107 -14.86 11.04 5.21
CA PHE A 107 -13.89 12.09 5.50
C PHE A 107 -13.17 11.89 6.85
N VAL A 108 -13.23 10.68 7.42
CA VAL A 108 -12.45 10.35 8.63
C VAL A 108 -10.95 10.36 8.27
N PRO A 109 -10.12 11.17 8.97
CA PRO A 109 -8.69 11.23 8.70
C PRO A 109 -8.02 9.86 8.85
N ALA A 110 -7.19 9.51 7.88
CA ALA A 110 -6.34 8.33 7.91
C ALA A 110 -5.15 8.60 7.02
N ILE A 111 -3.95 8.18 7.43
CA ILE A 111 -2.74 8.44 6.63
C ILE A 111 -2.68 7.50 5.41
N PHE A 112 -3.21 6.28 5.59
CA PHE A 112 -3.19 5.23 4.58
C PHE A 112 -4.52 4.48 4.52
N SER A 113 -4.87 4.03 3.32
CA SER A 113 -5.91 3.02 3.05
C SER A 113 -5.37 2.10 1.97
N SER A 114 -5.62 0.80 2.05
CA SER A 114 -5.07 -0.17 1.09
C SER A 114 -6.14 -1.12 0.60
N GLN A 115 -6.02 -1.52 -0.67
CA GLN A 115 -6.75 -2.63 -1.25
C GLN A 115 -5.73 -3.58 -1.87
N THR A 116 -5.72 -4.83 -1.42
CA THR A 116 -4.82 -5.87 -1.91
C THR A 116 -5.63 -6.96 -2.60
N LEU A 117 -5.22 -7.29 -3.81
CA LEU A 117 -5.81 -8.35 -4.63
C LEU A 117 -4.82 -9.51 -4.73
N LEU A 118 -5.36 -10.72 -4.67
CA LEU A 118 -4.62 -11.92 -5.04
C LEU A 118 -4.37 -11.89 -6.55
N GLY A 119 -3.14 -12.21 -6.96
CA GLY A 119 -2.81 -12.42 -8.37
C GLY A 119 -3.02 -13.88 -8.77
N LYS A 120 -3.27 -14.10 -10.06
CA LYS A 120 -3.44 -15.44 -10.64
C LYS A 120 -2.10 -16.00 -11.12
N ASN A 121 -1.74 -17.18 -10.66
CA ASN A 121 -0.65 -17.99 -11.20
C ASN A 121 -0.97 -19.48 -11.04
N ALA A 122 0.00 -20.37 -11.32
CA ALA A 122 -0.18 -21.81 -11.19
C ALA A 122 -0.63 -22.25 -9.77
N THR A 123 -0.11 -21.60 -8.72
CA THR A 123 -0.39 -21.94 -7.32
C THR A 123 -1.64 -21.30 -6.74
N THR A 124 -2.14 -20.20 -7.33
CA THR A 124 -3.36 -19.51 -6.88
C THR A 124 -4.55 -19.68 -7.83
N GLN A 125 -4.39 -20.46 -8.91
CA GLN A 125 -5.40 -20.69 -9.94
C GLN A 125 -6.77 -21.10 -9.39
N ALA A 126 -6.81 -21.89 -8.31
CA ALA A 126 -8.05 -22.39 -7.73
C ALA A 126 -8.97 -21.30 -7.12
N PHE A 127 -8.45 -20.08 -6.94
CA PHE A 127 -9.20 -18.94 -6.39
C PHE A 127 -9.83 -18.03 -7.47
N PHE A 128 -9.75 -18.39 -8.76
CA PHE A 128 -10.26 -17.62 -9.91
C PHE A 128 -11.13 -18.48 -10.82
#